data_AF-A0A1L8E2Q1-F1
#
_entry.id   AF-A0A1L8E2Q1-F1
#
_cell.length_a   1.000
_cell.length_b   1.000
_cell.length_c   1.000
_cell.angle_alpha   90.00
_cell.angle_beta   90.00
_cell.angle_gamma   90.00
#
_symmetry.space_group_name_H-M   'P 1'
#
loop_
_entity.id
_entity.type
_entity.pdbx_description
1 polymer ?
#
loop_
_entity_poly.entity_id
_entity_poly.type
_entity_poly.pdbx_seq_one_letter_code
_entity_poly.pdbx_strand_id
1 'polypeptide(L)'
;MTRLTRTQKLMLAICVVRHVVSTKWLMDSAKEGYFLPVDTYAIHDGAFEENFKCDIHETVRNPNRAQLFDGRTFYVTPSVRPSVRELTQMIEACGGKVEKSRRSVVKIQEANTQCADSYIILSCANDLHLLADLTRSGKQNRIICTTEFIMRSILTQKIDIEPHILKYF
;
A
#
# COMPACT_ATOMS: atom_id res chain seq x y z
N MET A 1 9.00 21.22 14.99
CA MET A 1 8.67 19.78 15.07
C MET A 1 8.29 19.33 13.66
N THR A 2 8.96 18.32 13.12
CA THR A 2 8.70 17.83 11.75
C THR A 2 7.35 17.12 11.75
N ARG A 3 6.41 17.58 10.92
CA ARG A 3 5.08 16.97 10.80
C ARG A 3 5.03 16.04 9.61
N LEU A 4 4.43 14.87 9.79
CA LEU A 4 4.24 13.90 8.74
C LEU A 4 2.92 14.15 8.02
N THR A 5 2.95 13.93 6.71
CA THR A 5 1.77 13.97 5.87
C THR A 5 1.83 12.76 4.95
N ARG A 6 0.69 12.09 4.77
CA ARG A 6 0.62 10.91 3.92
C ARG A 6 0.67 11.31 2.46
N THR A 7 1.90 11.46 1.98
CA THR A 7 2.21 11.80 0.59
C THR A 7 2.65 10.56 -0.16
N GLN A 8 2.55 10.60 -1.48
CA GLN A 8 3.11 9.56 -2.36
C GLN A 8 4.59 9.28 -2.08
N LYS A 9 5.41 10.35 -1.91
CA LYS A 9 6.84 10.21 -1.64
C LYS A 9 7.08 9.46 -0.34
N LEU A 10 6.33 9.77 0.71
CA LEU A 10 6.43 9.05 1.98
C LEU A 10 6.03 7.58 1.84
N MET A 11 4.91 7.29 1.17
CA MET A 11 4.44 5.92 0.98
C MET A 11 5.43 5.06 0.21
N LEU A 12 5.98 5.56 -0.90
CA LEU A 12 7.02 4.86 -1.67
C LEU A 12 8.32 4.71 -0.85
N ALA A 13 8.71 5.75 -0.11
CA ALA A 13 9.90 5.69 0.73
C ALA A 13 9.78 4.59 1.78
N ILE A 14 8.65 4.51 2.50
CA ILE A 14 8.41 3.51 3.56
C ILE A 14 8.61 2.08 3.05
N CYS A 15 8.30 1.80 1.79
CA CYS A 15 8.49 0.48 1.20
C CYS A 15 9.97 0.05 1.18
N VAL A 16 10.91 0.98 1.02
CA VAL A 16 12.32 0.66 0.67
C VAL A 16 13.38 1.26 1.58
N VAL A 17 13.11 2.39 2.25
CA VAL A 17 14.12 3.09 3.06
C VAL A 17 14.35 2.37 4.39
N ARG A 18 15.54 2.57 4.96
CA ARG A 18 15.90 2.09 6.30
C ARG A 18 15.51 3.05 7.41
N HIS A 19 15.48 4.35 7.10
CA HIS A 19 15.26 5.42 8.08
C HIS A 19 14.37 6.51 7.51
N VAL A 20 13.49 7.02 8.36
CA VAL A 20 12.73 8.25 8.14
C VAL A 20 13.05 9.16 9.31
N VAL A 21 13.80 10.24 9.04
CA VAL A 21 14.33 11.14 10.07
C VAL A 21 13.91 12.58 9.82
N SER A 22 13.92 13.36 10.90
CA SER A 22 13.71 14.80 10.86
C SER A 22 14.74 15.50 9.97
N THR A 23 14.35 16.60 9.31
CA THR A 23 15.29 17.45 8.55
C THR A 23 16.42 18.00 9.40
N LYS A 24 16.26 18.03 10.73
CA LYS A 24 17.30 18.41 11.69
C LYS A 24 18.53 17.51 11.61
N TRP A 25 18.38 16.23 11.27
CA TRP A 25 19.52 15.32 11.08
C TRP A 25 20.48 15.86 10.02
N LEU A 26 19.94 16.33 8.89
CA LEU A 26 20.74 16.86 7.79
C LEU A 26 21.41 18.18 8.16
N MET A 27 20.68 19.07 8.86
CA MET A 27 21.22 20.37 9.29
C MET A 27 22.34 20.21 10.31
N ASP A 28 22.14 19.36 11.33
CA ASP A 28 23.12 19.14 12.39
C ASP A 28 24.34 18.38 11.83
N SER A 29 24.14 17.39 10.95
CA SER A 29 25.24 16.71 10.26
C SER A 29 26.09 17.65 9.40
N ALA A 30 25.44 18.57 8.67
CA ALA A 30 26.15 19.56 7.87
C ALA A 30 27.00 20.51 8.73
N LYS A 31 26.50 20.87 9.92
CA LYS A 31 27.23 21.72 10.87
C LYS A 31 28.46 21.02 11.45
N GLU A 32 28.34 19.74 11.78
CA GLU A 32 29.45 18.94 12.34
C GLU A 32 30.45 18.47 11.26
N GLY A 33 30.08 18.56 9.99
CA GLY A 33 30.93 18.15 8.86
C GLY A 33 30.94 16.64 8.59
N TYR A 34 30.05 15.87 9.22
CA TYR A 34 29.86 14.44 8.98
C TYR A 34 28.44 13.99 9.32
N PHE A 35 28.01 12.83 8.80
CA PHE A 35 26.68 12.29 9.09
C PHE A 35 26.58 11.78 10.53
N LEU A 36 25.65 12.35 11.29
CA LEU A 36 25.40 11.96 12.68
C LEU A 36 24.61 10.64 12.76
N PRO A 37 24.61 9.95 13.92
CA PRO A 37 23.73 8.81 14.15
C PRO A 37 22.25 9.18 13.94
N VAL A 38 21.50 8.32 13.26
CA VAL A 38 20.12 8.59 12.84
C VAL A 38 19.07 8.38 13.91
N ASP A 39 19.34 7.51 14.90
CA ASP A 39 18.32 7.07 15.88
C ASP A 39 17.80 8.22 16.74
N THR A 40 18.64 9.22 17.06
CA THR A 40 18.23 10.41 17.82
C THR A 40 17.39 11.41 17.02
N TYR A 41 17.20 11.18 15.71
CA TYR A 41 16.44 12.02 14.80
C TYR A 41 15.20 11.32 14.22
N ALA A 42 14.82 10.17 14.78
CA ALA A 42 13.58 9.50 14.45
C ALA A 42 12.38 10.46 14.56
N ILE A 43 11.48 10.40 13.59
CA ILE A 43 10.25 11.20 13.64
C ILE A 43 9.22 10.43 14.46
N HIS A 44 8.69 11.10 15.49
CA HIS A 44 7.51 10.67 16.22
C HIS A 44 6.42 11.73 16.01
N ASP A 45 5.34 11.35 15.33
CA ASP A 45 4.19 12.23 15.08
C ASP A 45 2.92 11.51 15.56
N GLY A 46 2.61 11.66 16.84
CA GLY A 46 1.51 10.94 17.47
C GLY A 46 0.16 11.15 16.80
N ALA A 47 -0.09 12.33 16.22
CA ALA A 47 -1.32 12.59 15.47
C ALA A 47 -1.38 11.78 14.17
N PHE A 48 -0.25 11.67 13.46
CA PHE A 48 -0.16 10.83 12.27
C PHE A 48 -0.31 9.34 12.63
N GLU A 49 0.43 8.89 13.64
CA GLU A 49 0.46 7.50 14.10
C GLU A 49 -0.91 7.03 14.58
N GLU A 50 -1.64 7.86 15.32
CA GLU A 50 -3.02 7.58 15.75
C GLU A 50 -3.98 7.51 14.55
N ASN A 51 -3.93 8.50 13.65
CA ASN A 51 -4.82 8.56 12.50
C ASN A 51 -4.63 7.37 11.54
N PHE A 52 -3.39 6.95 11.33
CA PHE A 52 -3.07 5.82 10.44
C PHE A 52 -2.87 4.48 11.16
N LYS A 53 -2.98 4.47 12.50
CA LYS A 53 -2.75 3.30 13.38
C LYS A 53 -1.45 2.57 13.04
N CYS A 54 -0.36 3.32 12.92
CA CYS A 54 0.96 2.80 12.57
C CYS A 54 2.03 3.40 13.45
N ASP A 55 3.14 2.68 13.60
CA ASP A 55 4.42 3.24 14.03
C ASP A 55 5.35 3.22 12.80
N ILE A 56 5.76 4.39 12.32
CA ILE A 56 6.61 4.47 11.12
C ILE A 56 7.99 3.87 11.37
N HIS A 57 8.52 4.07 12.57
CA HIS A 57 9.85 3.65 12.96
C HIS A 57 9.95 2.12 13.05
N GLU A 58 8.89 1.46 13.55
CA GLU A 58 8.74 -0.01 13.49
C GLU A 58 8.50 -0.47 12.06
N THR A 59 7.62 0.21 11.33
CA THR A 59 7.29 -0.13 9.93
C THR A 59 8.54 -0.19 9.07
N VAL A 60 9.39 0.85 9.08
CA VAL A 60 10.62 0.89 8.27
C VAL A 60 11.75 0.00 8.80
N ARG A 61 11.59 -0.62 9.98
CA ARG A 61 12.51 -1.67 10.46
C ARG A 61 11.99 -3.08 10.25
N ASN A 62 10.71 -3.27 9.92
CA ASN A 62 10.16 -4.59 9.69
C ASN A 62 10.92 -5.29 8.53
N PRO A 63 11.61 -6.42 8.77
CA PRO A 63 12.43 -7.07 7.75
C PRO A 63 11.58 -7.66 6.60
N ASN A 64 10.28 -7.85 6.82
CA ASN A 64 9.38 -8.49 5.87
C ASN A 64 8.61 -7.49 4.99
N ARG A 65 8.95 -6.19 5.00
CA ARG A 65 8.28 -5.17 4.16
C ARG A 65 8.22 -5.53 2.68
N ALA A 66 9.30 -6.12 2.17
CA ALA A 66 9.42 -6.53 0.78
C ALA A 66 8.59 -7.78 0.43
N GLN A 67 7.94 -8.41 1.41
CA GLN A 67 7.12 -9.61 1.26
C GLN A 67 5.67 -9.38 1.73
N LEU A 68 5.30 -8.15 2.08
CA LEU A 68 3.97 -7.80 2.59
C LEU A 68 2.84 -8.31 1.68
N PHE A 69 3.02 -8.22 0.37
CA PHE A 69 2.06 -8.68 -0.64
C PHE A 69 2.52 -9.97 -1.36
N ASP A 70 3.41 -10.76 -0.75
CA ASP A 70 3.86 -12.00 -1.37
C ASP A 70 2.68 -12.95 -1.64
N GLY A 71 2.77 -13.68 -2.76
CA GLY A 71 1.70 -14.53 -3.28
C GLY A 71 0.47 -13.80 -3.83
N ARG A 72 0.42 -12.45 -3.81
CA ARG A 72 -0.74 -11.68 -4.29
C ARG A 72 -0.48 -11.00 -5.62
N THR A 73 -1.48 -11.09 -6.49
CA THR A 73 -1.52 -10.45 -7.80
C THR A 73 -2.63 -9.40 -7.83
N PHE A 74 -2.32 -8.26 -8.41
CA PHE A 74 -3.20 -7.11 -8.47
C PHE A 74 -3.54 -6.75 -9.89
N TYR A 75 -4.75 -6.25 -10.09
CA TYR A 75 -5.11 -5.47 -11.27
C TYR A 75 -5.65 -4.12 -10.80
N VAL A 76 -5.24 -3.05 -11.47
CA VAL A 76 -5.57 -1.68 -11.08
C VAL A 76 -6.32 -0.99 -12.21
N THR A 77 -7.51 -0.46 -11.91
CA THR A 77 -8.31 0.24 -12.93
C THR A 77 -7.74 1.65 -13.22
N PRO A 78 -8.04 2.25 -14.39
CA PRO A 78 -7.30 3.44 -14.86
C PRO A 78 -7.47 4.72 -14.04
N SER A 79 -8.64 4.95 -13.45
CA SER A 79 -9.04 6.22 -12.83
C SER A 79 -8.73 6.31 -11.33
N VAL A 80 -8.01 5.34 -10.78
CA VAL A 80 -7.69 5.32 -9.36
C VAL A 80 -6.72 6.44 -8.94
N ARG A 81 -6.71 6.71 -7.63
CA ARG A 81 -5.76 7.60 -6.95
C ARG A 81 -5.20 6.89 -5.71
N PRO A 82 -3.87 6.89 -5.47
CA PRO A 82 -2.77 7.31 -6.34
C PRO A 82 -2.81 6.65 -7.73
N SER A 83 -2.05 7.16 -8.69
CA SER A 83 -2.09 6.67 -10.08
C SER A 83 -1.68 5.19 -10.19
N VAL A 84 -2.08 4.54 -11.28
CA VAL A 84 -1.73 3.13 -11.57
C VAL A 84 -0.22 2.89 -11.45
N ARG A 85 0.60 3.80 -11.99
CA ARG A 85 2.06 3.71 -11.90
C ARG A 85 2.56 3.71 -10.47
N GLU A 86 2.01 4.57 -9.62
CA GLU A 86 2.45 4.74 -8.23
C GLU A 86 2.04 3.54 -7.38
N LEU A 87 0.82 3.05 -7.56
CA LEU A 87 0.36 1.84 -6.91
C LEU A 87 1.19 0.63 -7.34
N THR A 88 1.53 0.54 -8.64
CA THR A 88 2.40 -0.54 -9.14
C THR A 88 3.76 -0.52 -8.45
N GLN A 89 4.39 0.64 -8.35
CA GLN A 89 5.67 0.78 -7.64
C GLN A 89 5.57 0.38 -6.16
N MET A 90 4.50 0.77 -5.47
CA MET A 90 4.27 0.40 -4.06
C MET A 90 4.06 -1.11 -3.91
N ILE A 91 3.21 -1.70 -4.75
CA ILE A 91 2.86 -3.13 -4.69
C ILE A 91 4.11 -4.00 -4.96
N GLU A 92 4.85 -3.69 -6.02
CA GLU A 92 6.03 -4.46 -6.42
C GLU A 92 7.19 -4.31 -5.42
N ALA A 93 7.39 -3.10 -4.85
CA ALA A 93 8.36 -2.90 -3.78
C ALA A 93 8.04 -3.70 -2.50
N CYS A 94 6.76 -4.07 -2.33
CA CYS A 94 6.26 -4.86 -1.21
C CYS A 94 6.01 -6.34 -1.57
N GLY A 95 6.54 -6.83 -2.68
CA GLY A 95 6.52 -8.25 -3.04
C GLY A 95 5.29 -8.73 -3.82
N GLY A 96 4.34 -7.83 -4.12
CA GLY A 96 3.19 -8.14 -4.93
C GLY A 96 3.49 -8.06 -6.43
N LYS A 97 2.55 -8.53 -7.26
CA LYS A 97 2.63 -8.44 -8.72
C LYS A 97 1.46 -7.62 -9.27
N VAL A 98 1.68 -6.82 -10.30
CA VAL A 98 0.60 -6.12 -11.01
C VAL A 98 0.47 -6.61 -12.44
N GLU A 99 -0.73 -7.07 -12.81
CA GLU A 99 -1.05 -7.45 -14.18
C GLU A 99 -1.54 -6.24 -14.98
N LYS A 100 -1.04 -6.10 -16.22
CA LYS A 100 -1.45 -5.03 -17.14
C LYS A 100 -2.90 -5.16 -17.62
N SER A 101 -3.47 -6.36 -17.54
CA SER A 101 -4.81 -6.66 -18.03
C SER A 101 -5.55 -7.51 -17.02
N ARG A 102 -6.84 -7.22 -16.84
CA ARG A 102 -7.68 -7.97 -15.93
C ARG A 102 -7.87 -9.41 -16.44
N ARG A 103 -7.74 -10.38 -15.54
CA ARG A 103 -8.15 -11.76 -15.82
C ARG A 103 -9.66 -11.86 -16.08
N SER A 104 -10.07 -12.88 -16.82
CA SER A 104 -11.50 -13.18 -16.99
C SER A 104 -12.14 -13.55 -15.64
N VAL A 105 -13.46 -13.39 -15.55
CA VAL A 105 -14.24 -13.76 -14.36
C VAL A 105 -13.93 -15.16 -13.85
N VAL A 106 -13.83 -16.14 -14.76
CA VAL A 106 -13.54 -17.54 -14.43
C VAL A 106 -12.13 -17.68 -13.83
N LYS A 107 -11.12 -17.07 -14.46
CA LYS A 107 -9.73 -17.12 -13.96
C LYS A 107 -9.53 -16.42 -12.62
N ILE A 108 -10.30 -15.35 -12.35
CA ILE A 108 -10.29 -14.68 -11.04
C ILE A 108 -10.84 -15.64 -9.97
N GLN A 109 -11.97 -16.28 -10.26
CA GLN A 109 -12.60 -17.22 -9.34
C GLN A 109 -11.71 -18.44 -9.08
N GLU A 110 -11.12 -19.03 -10.12
CA GLU A 110 -10.17 -20.14 -10.01
C GLU A 110 -8.97 -19.77 -9.13
N ALA A 111 -8.36 -18.61 -9.35
CA ALA A 111 -7.22 -18.15 -8.56
C ALA A 111 -7.58 -18.01 -7.07
N ASN A 112 -8.68 -17.32 -6.77
CA ASN A 112 -9.11 -17.09 -5.39
C ASN A 112 -9.68 -18.35 -4.70
N THR A 113 -10.15 -19.34 -5.47
CA THR A 113 -10.51 -20.66 -4.92
C THR A 113 -9.27 -21.51 -4.61
N GLN A 114 -8.23 -21.45 -5.43
CA GLN A 114 -6.98 -22.18 -5.19
C GLN A 114 -6.18 -21.57 -4.03
N CYS A 115 -6.11 -20.24 -3.98
CA CYS A 115 -5.44 -19.51 -2.92
C CYS A 115 -6.28 -18.28 -2.60
N ALA A 116 -6.87 -18.28 -1.41
CA ALA A 116 -7.71 -17.19 -0.93
C ALA A 116 -6.95 -15.86 -1.06
N ASP A 117 -7.65 -14.85 -1.57
CA ASP A 117 -7.16 -13.49 -1.74
C ASP A 117 -5.91 -13.31 -2.61
N SER A 118 -5.60 -14.30 -3.47
CA SER A 118 -4.43 -14.26 -4.35
C SER A 118 -4.59 -13.30 -5.54
N TYR A 119 -5.82 -12.94 -5.91
CA TYR A 119 -6.12 -11.97 -6.97
C TYR A 119 -7.05 -10.86 -6.49
N ILE A 120 -6.52 -9.63 -6.44
CA ILE A 120 -7.19 -8.44 -5.88
C ILE A 120 -7.30 -7.36 -6.96
N ILE A 121 -8.49 -6.79 -7.13
CA ILE A 121 -8.72 -5.65 -8.03
C ILE A 121 -8.74 -4.36 -7.20
N LEU A 122 -7.92 -3.38 -7.56
CA LEU A 122 -8.00 -2.03 -7.01
C LEU A 122 -8.81 -1.15 -7.94
N SER A 123 -9.85 -0.52 -7.41
CA SER A 123 -10.77 0.30 -8.19
C SER A 123 -11.28 1.52 -7.41
N CYS A 124 -12.07 2.35 -8.09
CA CYS A 124 -12.74 3.53 -7.56
C CYS A 124 -14.14 3.66 -8.17
N ALA A 125 -14.94 4.59 -7.64
CA ALA A 125 -16.31 4.84 -8.11
C ALA A 125 -16.41 5.08 -9.63
N ASN A 126 -15.44 5.80 -10.21
CA ASN A 126 -15.45 6.15 -11.62
C ASN A 126 -15.27 4.93 -12.54
N ASP A 127 -14.61 3.87 -12.07
CA ASP A 127 -14.29 2.70 -12.88
C ASP A 127 -15.23 1.51 -12.63
N LEU A 128 -16.25 1.66 -11.77
CA LEU A 128 -17.18 0.57 -11.45
C LEU A 128 -17.89 0.00 -12.70
N HIS A 129 -18.16 0.84 -13.68
CA HIS A 129 -18.76 0.44 -14.96
C HIS A 129 -17.89 -0.59 -15.72
N LEU A 130 -16.57 -0.56 -15.55
CA LEU A 130 -15.63 -1.52 -16.14
C LEU A 130 -15.70 -2.90 -15.50
N LEU A 131 -16.30 -2.99 -14.32
CA LEU A 131 -16.38 -4.20 -13.49
C LEU A 131 -17.80 -4.78 -13.43
N ALA A 132 -18.74 -4.28 -14.25
CA ALA A 132 -20.15 -4.67 -14.20
C ALA A 132 -20.39 -6.19 -14.40
N ASP A 133 -19.49 -6.91 -15.07
CA ASP A 133 -19.49 -8.37 -15.19
C ASP A 133 -19.14 -9.09 -13.87
N LEU A 134 -18.32 -8.45 -13.04
CA LEU A 134 -17.91 -8.94 -11.72
C LEU A 134 -18.95 -8.65 -10.62
N THR A 135 -19.90 -7.76 -10.87
CA THR A 135 -20.83 -7.29 -9.82
C THR A 135 -22.22 -7.90 -9.98
N ARG A 136 -22.67 -8.09 -11.22
CA ARG A 136 -24.01 -8.64 -11.53
C ARG A 136 -24.26 -10.07 -11.06
N SER A 137 -23.23 -10.87 -10.78
CA SER A 137 -23.41 -12.32 -10.63
C SER A 137 -23.62 -12.81 -9.21
N GLY A 138 -23.55 -11.96 -8.17
CA GLY A 138 -23.64 -12.39 -6.76
C GLY A 138 -22.63 -13.47 -6.36
N LYS A 139 -21.60 -13.73 -7.19
CA LYS A 139 -20.64 -14.81 -6.99
C LYS A 139 -19.60 -14.38 -5.96
N GLN A 140 -19.47 -15.19 -4.92
CA GLN A 140 -18.46 -15.08 -3.87
C GLN A 140 -17.04 -15.23 -4.46
N ASN A 141 -16.03 -14.72 -3.74
CA ASN A 141 -14.58 -14.76 -4.07
C ASN A 141 -14.05 -13.75 -5.10
N ARG A 142 -14.73 -12.61 -5.30
CA ARG A 142 -14.21 -11.48 -6.09
C ARG A 142 -13.82 -10.35 -5.16
N ILE A 143 -12.54 -10.04 -5.09
CA ILE A 143 -12.03 -9.01 -4.18
C ILE A 143 -11.78 -7.75 -4.97
N ILE A 144 -12.65 -6.76 -4.76
CA ILE A 144 -12.53 -5.44 -5.36
C ILE A 144 -12.38 -4.44 -4.22
N CYS A 145 -11.20 -3.85 -4.08
CA CYS A 145 -10.84 -2.94 -3.01
C CYS A 145 -10.66 -1.52 -3.50
N THR A 146 -10.84 -0.57 -2.58
CA THR A 146 -10.31 0.78 -2.73
C THR A 146 -8.78 0.75 -2.72
N THR A 147 -8.17 1.79 -3.27
CA THR A 147 -6.71 1.94 -3.22
C THR A 147 -6.18 2.00 -1.79
N GLU A 148 -6.95 2.55 -0.84
CA GLU A 148 -6.59 2.66 0.58
C GLU A 148 -6.08 1.36 1.19
N PHE A 149 -6.53 0.20 0.70
CA PHE A 149 -5.98 -1.11 1.07
C PHE A 149 -4.44 -1.13 1.00
N ILE A 150 -3.86 -0.69 -0.11
CA ILE A 150 -2.41 -0.69 -0.32
C ILE A 150 -1.71 0.24 0.67
N MET A 151 -2.21 1.46 0.82
CA MET A 151 -1.60 2.46 1.71
C MET A 151 -1.70 2.02 3.16
N ARG A 152 -2.84 1.47 3.57
CA ARG A 152 -3.06 0.99 4.94
C ARG A 152 -2.21 -0.21 5.25
N SER A 153 -2.10 -1.16 4.32
CA SER A 153 -1.24 -2.33 4.49
C SER A 153 0.23 -1.95 4.60
N ILE A 154 0.71 -0.99 3.81
CA ILE A 154 2.11 -0.52 3.90
C ILE A 154 2.37 0.17 5.24
N LEU A 155 1.47 1.02 5.72
CA LEU A 155 1.67 1.72 7.00
C LEU A 155 1.57 0.77 8.20
N THR A 156 0.71 -0.23 8.14
CA THR A 156 0.47 -1.13 9.29
C THR A 156 1.26 -2.44 9.22
N GLN A 157 1.90 -2.72 8.08
CA GLN A 157 2.54 -4.01 7.76
C GLN A 157 1.60 -5.21 7.94
N LYS A 158 0.31 -5.02 7.64
CA LYS A 158 -0.74 -6.03 7.79
C LYS A 158 -1.63 -6.07 6.56
N ILE A 159 -2.05 -7.28 6.19
CA ILE A 159 -3.07 -7.49 5.18
C ILE A 159 -4.41 -7.64 5.87
N ASP A 160 -5.26 -6.64 5.70
CA ASP A 160 -6.65 -6.65 6.16
C ASP A 160 -7.51 -6.13 5.00
N ILE A 161 -8.28 -7.01 4.36
CA ILE A 161 -8.95 -6.72 3.08
C ILE A 161 -10.36 -6.19 3.33
N GLU A 162 -11.08 -6.77 4.29
CA GLU A 162 -12.52 -6.54 4.50
C GLU A 162 -12.89 -5.05 4.63
N PRO A 163 -12.16 -4.20 5.38
CA PRO A 163 -12.51 -2.79 5.53
C PRO A 163 -12.44 -2.00 4.23
N HIS A 164 -11.69 -2.51 3.24
CA HIS A 164 -11.38 -1.81 2.00
C HIS A 164 -12.15 -2.32 0.80
N ILE A 165 -12.96 -3.38 0.95
CA ILE A 165 -13.84 -3.89 -0.10
C ILE A 165 -14.85 -2.79 -0.50
N LEU A 166 -14.99 -2.54 -1.79
CA LEU A 166 -15.98 -1.61 -2.32
C LEU A 166 -17.38 -2.19 -2.11
N LYS A 167 -18.20 -1.48 -1.32
CA LYS A 167 -19.56 -1.91 -0.91
C LYS A 167 -20.68 -1.51 -1.89
N TYR A 168 -20.34 -0.97 -3.07
CA TYR A 168 -21.32 -0.51 -4.05
C TYR A 168 -21.82 -1.64 -4.98
N PHE A 169 -21.81 -2.87 -4.48
CA PHE A 169 -22.18 -4.09 -5.20
C PHE A 169 -23.23 -4.87 -4.43
#